data_AF-A0A6A6WL39-F1
#
_entry.id   AF-A0A6A6WL39-F1
#
_cell.length_a   1.000
_cell.length_b   1.000
_cell.length_c   1.000
_cell.angle_alpha   90.00
_cell.angle_beta   90.00
_cell.angle_gamma   90.00
#
_symmetry.space_group_name_H-M   'P 1'
#
loop_
_entity.id
_entity.type
_entity.pdbx_description
1 polymer ?
#
loop_
_entity_poly.entity_id
_entity_poly.type
_entity_poly.pdbx_seq_one_letter_code
_entity_poly.pdbx_strand_id
1 'polypeptide(L)' 'MVAMYTIAGRQVGSHVLAMITLGTTFGGAALAMRGGDKKDTTSPPINAKDKDEESFVQKFIKTEEDKKSKA' A
#
# COMPACT_ATOMS: atom_id res chain seq x y z
N MET A 1 28.11 -31.33 1.97
CA MET A 1 28.91 -30.76 0.87
C MET A 1 28.21 -29.49 0.38
N VAL A 2 28.89 -28.34 0.39
CA VAL A 2 28.29 -27.06 -0.05
C VAL A 2 28.29 -27.01 -1.57
N ALA A 3 27.13 -26.84 -2.18
CA ALA A 3 27.03 -26.68 -3.63
C ALA A 3 27.66 -25.34 -4.05
N MET A 4 28.67 -25.40 -4.93
CA MET A 4 29.31 -24.23 -5.51
C MET A 4 28.75 -24.04 -6.92
N TYR A 5 28.31 -22.84 -7.23
CA TYR A 5 27.80 -22.50 -8.56
C TYR A 5 28.72 -21.48 -9.21
N THR A 6 29.22 -21.79 -10.41
CA THR A 6 30.02 -20.84 -11.19
C THR A 6 29.09 -19.82 -11.82
N ILE A 7 29.06 -18.62 -11.27
CA ILE A 7 28.26 -17.49 -11.75
C ILE A 7 29.24 -16.43 -12.25
N ALA A 8 29.11 -16.04 -13.53
CA ALA A 8 29.99 -15.06 -14.17
C ALA A 8 31.50 -15.34 -13.99
N GLY A 9 31.91 -16.61 -14.11
CA GLY A 9 33.32 -17.02 -13.97
C GLY A 9 33.84 -17.09 -12.54
N ARG A 10 33.01 -16.83 -11.53
CA ARG A 10 33.39 -16.93 -10.10
C ARG A 10 32.57 -18.02 -9.42
N GLN A 11 33.22 -18.83 -8.58
CA GLN A 11 32.52 -19.81 -7.76
C GLN A 11 31.81 -19.08 -6.61
N VAL A 12 30.49 -19.17 -6.57
CA VAL A 12 29.65 -18.62 -5.52
C VAL A 12 29.07 -19.78 -4.72
N GLY A 13 29.30 -19.79 -3.41
CA GLY A 13 28.72 -20.79 -2.53
C GLY A 13 27.20 -20.65 -2.46
N SER A 14 26.48 -21.77 -2.43
CA SER A 14 25.02 -21.82 -2.41
C SER A 14 24.39 -20.95 -1.34
N HIS A 15 25.05 -20.79 -0.19
CA HIS A 15 24.55 -20.01 0.94
C HIS A 15 24.62 -18.51 0.66
N VAL A 16 25.73 -18.05 0.08
CA VAL A 16 25.89 -16.63 -0.31
C VAL A 16 24.93 -16.29 -1.43
N LEU A 17 24.81 -17.19 -2.42
CA LEU A 17 23.88 -17.02 -3.52
C LEU A 17 22.44 -16.88 -3.00
N ALA A 18 21.98 -17.82 -2.16
CA ALA A 18 20.64 -17.79 -1.59
C ALA A 18 20.37 -16.52 -0.76
N MET A 19 21.34 -16.07 0.04
CA MET A 19 21.21 -14.83 0.83
C MET A 19 21.09 -13.60 -0.06
N ILE A 20 21.80 -13.56 -1.20
CA ILE A 20 21.67 -12.48 -2.18
C ILE A 20 20.30 -12.53 -2.85
N THR A 21 19.82 -13.69 -3.30
CA THR A 21 18.50 -13.79 -3.96
C THR A 21 17.38 -13.40 -3.01
N LEU A 22 17.40 -13.89 -1.77
CA LEU A 22 16.41 -13.53 -0.76
C LEU A 22 16.52 -12.04 -0.39
N GLY A 23 17.72 -11.54 -0.12
CA GLY A 23 17.95 -10.14 0.24
C GLY A 23 17.54 -9.16 -0.88
N THR A 24 17.80 -9.50 -2.14
CA THR A 24 17.39 -8.68 -3.30
C THR A 24 15.89 -8.75 -3.56
N THR A 25 15.27 -9.91 -3.36
CA THR A 25 13.81 -10.06 -3.52
C THR A 25 13.06 -9.27 -2.45
N PHE A 26 13.40 -9.47 -1.17
CA PHE A 26 12.74 -8.76 -0.08
C PHE A 26 13.14 -7.29 0.00
N GLY A 27 14.42 -6.97 -0.20
CA GLY A 27 14.90 -5.58 -0.23
C GLY A 27 14.37 -4.81 -1.43
N GLY A 28 14.29 -5.45 -2.60
CA GLY A 28 13.70 -4.88 -3.81
C GLY A 28 12.19 -4.70 -3.70
N ALA A 29 11.48 -5.69 -3.15
CA ALA A 29 10.05 -5.57 -2.85
C ALA A 29 9.78 -4.46 -1.83
N ALA A 30 10.56 -4.40 -0.74
CA ALA A 30 10.45 -3.33 0.25
C ALA A 30 10.74 -1.95 -0.36
N LEU A 31 11.76 -1.83 -1.22
CA LEU A 31 12.07 -0.57 -1.90
C LEU A 31 10.97 -0.16 -2.90
N ALA A 32 10.43 -1.12 -3.66
CA ALA A 32 9.32 -0.88 -4.58
C ALA A 32 8.00 -0.54 -3.87
N MET A 33 7.76 -1.15 -2.70
CA MET A 33 6.60 -0.87 -1.85
C MET A 33 6.80 0.38 -0.98
N ARG A 34 8.03 0.85 -0.77
CA ARG A 34 8.36 2.14 -0.15
C ARG A 34 8.12 3.31 -1.12
N GLY A 35 7.03 3.22 -1.89
CA GLY A 35 6.48 4.34 -2.64
C GLY A 35 5.90 5.34 -1.65
N GLY A 36 6.39 6.59 -1.74
CA GLY A 36 6.17 7.68 -0.80
C GLY A 36 4.71 8.00 -0.48
N ASP A 37 4.54 8.67 0.66
CA ASP A 37 3.33 9.23 1.26
C ASP A 37 2.07 9.09 0.41
N LYS A 38 1.54 7.87 0.28
CA LYS A 38 0.12 7.72 0.06
C LYS A 38 -0.50 8.07 1.39
N LYS A 39 -0.89 9.34 1.54
CA LYS A 39 -1.87 9.77 2.53
C LYS A 39 -2.97 8.71 2.52
N ASP A 40 -2.98 7.89 3.55
CA ASP A 40 -4.09 7.01 3.85
C ASP A 40 -5.29 7.92 4.07
N THR A 41 -6.07 8.18 3.01
CA THR A 41 -7.42 8.71 3.16
C THR A 41 -8.31 7.54 3.59
N THR A 42 -8.02 6.98 4.76
CA THR A 42 -8.90 6.04 5.46
C THR A 42 -9.97 6.85 6.18
N SER A 43 -10.73 7.58 5.39
CA SER A 43 -12.01 8.15 5.75
C SER A 43 -12.87 7.97 4.51
N PRO A 44 -14.11 7.47 4.63
CA PRO A 44 -14.94 7.17 3.46
C PRO A 44 -14.91 8.36 2.51
N PRO A 45 -14.47 8.17 1.25
CA PRO A 45 -14.23 9.29 0.35
C PRO A 45 -15.57 9.93 0.03
N ILE A 46 -15.93 10.97 0.79
CA ILE A 46 -16.76 12.07 0.29
C ILE A 46 -15.83 12.82 -0.66
N ASN A 47 -15.56 12.22 -1.83
CA ASN A 47 -14.81 12.83 -2.90
C ASN A 47 -15.75 13.80 -3.63
N ALA A 48 -16.12 14.88 -2.96
CA ALA A 48 -16.77 16.01 -3.58
C ALA A 48 -15.64 16.91 -4.08
N LYS A 49 -15.52 16.99 -5.40
CA LYS A 49 -14.46 17.76 -6.06
C LYS A 49 -14.66 19.28 -5.87
N ASP A 50 -15.81 19.69 -5.35
CA ASP A 50 -16.16 21.07 -5.02
C ASP A 50 -16.93 21.17 -3.67
N LYS A 51 -16.65 22.22 -2.89
CA LYS A 51 -17.15 22.44 -1.51
C LYS A 51 -18.68 22.47 -1.39
N ASP A 52 -19.38 22.75 -2.48
CA ASP A 52 -20.83 22.81 -2.50
C ASP A 52 -21.48 21.41 -2.43
N GLU A 53 -20.86 20.39 -3.00
CA GLU A 53 -21.35 19.02 -2.95
C GLU A 53 -21.20 18.41 -1.54
N GLU A 54 -20.14 18.76 -0.80
CA GLU A 54 -19.96 18.35 0.60
C GLU A 54 -21.08 18.88 1.50
N SER A 55 -21.46 20.15 1.32
CA SER A 55 -22.53 20.77 2.11
C SER A 55 -23.89 20.14 1.81
N PHE A 56 -24.14 19.76 0.55
CA PHE A 56 -25.37 19.07 0.17
C PHE A 56 -25.48 17.69 0.80
N VAL A 57 -24.41 16.88 0.73
CA VAL A 57 -24.39 15.54 1.30
C VAL A 57 -24.56 15.58 2.83
N GLN A 58 -23.91 16.53 3.51
CA GLN A 58 -24.08 16.73 4.95
C GLN A 58 -25.52 17.11 5.33
N LYS A 59 -26.17 18.00 4.55
CA LYS A 59 -27.57 18.37 4.77
C LYS A 59 -28.52 17.21 4.51
N PHE A 60 -28.23 16.39 3.51
CA PHE A 60 -29.02 15.21 3.17
C PHE A 60 -28.99 14.17 4.29
N ILE A 61 -27.80 13.79 4.75
CA ILE A 61 -27.62 12.83 5.85
C ILE A 61 -28.32 13.33 7.12
N LYS A 62 -28.12 14.61 7.48
CA LYS A 62 -28.76 15.20 8.66
C LYS A 62 -30.29 15.18 8.57
N THR A 63 -30.84 15.41 7.39
CA THR A 63 -32.30 15.37 7.16
C THR A 63 -32.85 13.94 7.24
N GLU A 64 -32.10 12.95 6.76
CA GLU A 64 -32.45 11.53 6.84
C GLU A 64 -32.40 11.03 8.29
N GLU A 65 -31.38 11.40 9.05
CA GLU A 65 -31.27 11.10 10.48
C GLU A 65 -32.40 11.76 11.28
N ASP A 66 -32.71 13.04 11.01
CA ASP A 66 -33.81 13.76 11.67
C ASP A 66 -35.19 13.19 11.31
N LYS A 67 -35.40 12.68 10.09
CA LYS A 67 -36.63 11.96 9.71
C LYS A 67 -36.73 10.60 10.38
N LYS A 68 -35.62 9.86 10.48
CA LYS A 68 -35.58 8.53 11.10
C LYS A 68 -35.70 8.59 12.62
N SER A 69 -35.33 9.71 13.23
CA SER A 69 -35.51 10.03 14.65
C SER A 69 -36.94 10.46 15.00
N LYS A 70 -37.72 10.93 14.01
CA LYS A 70 -39.12 11.37 14.18
C LYS A 70 -40.17 10.36 13.71
N ALA A 71 -39.78 9.15 13.32
CA ALA A 71 -40.65 8.02 13.02
C ALA A 71 -40.47 6.93 14.07
#